data_AF-A0A1V2KDP0-F1
#
_entry.id   AF-A0A1V2KDP0-F1
#
_cell.length_a   1.000
_cell.length_b   1.000
_cell.length_c   1.000
_cell.angle_alpha   90.00
_cell.angle_beta   90.00
_cell.angle_gamma   90.00
#
_symmetry.space_group_name_H-M   'P 1'
#
loop_
_entity.id
_entity.type
_entity.pdbx_description
1 polymer ?
#
loop_
_entity_poly.entity_id
_entity_poly.type
_entity_poly.pdbx_seq_one_letter_code
_entity_poly.pdbx_strand_id
1 'polypeptide(L)'
;MGVFGFSLALLLLLPGYGLGTLLFIGPDVIHGVKPDHSESLTASFFILFMLASAVLIGAFFAWVASEPQVQAFTFDENQQLLTLTITRRCRSPIEVRVPFSEIISIRPYVMNWSAHDGHFRVVYRGAKGKVFEHLLGDGTSLENIEFHGAWLRGMLGERMGELLDLDD
;
A
#
# COMPACT_ATOMS: atom_id res chain seq x y z
N MET A 1 10.09 -8.70 12.72
CA MET A 1 11.05 -7.57 12.57
C MET A 1 12.45 -8.03 12.12
N GLY A 2 13.02 -9.12 12.65
CA GLY A 2 14.42 -9.51 12.36
C GLY A 2 14.76 -9.86 10.91
N VAL A 3 13.93 -10.65 10.22
CA VAL A 3 14.18 -11.04 8.81
C VAL A 3 14.03 -9.85 7.86
N PHE A 4 13.10 -8.94 8.15
CA PHE A 4 12.81 -7.75 7.35
C PHE A 4 13.97 -6.74 7.36
N GLY A 5 14.53 -6.44 8.54
CA GLY A 5 15.69 -5.56 8.65
C GLY A 5 16.94 -6.13 7.98
N PHE A 6 17.10 -7.46 8.04
CA PHE A 6 18.21 -8.16 7.41
C PHE A 6 18.14 -8.12 5.87
N SER A 7 16.98 -8.40 5.28
CA SER A 7 16.78 -8.31 3.82
C SER A 7 16.98 -6.89 3.30
N LEU A 8 16.48 -5.88 4.02
CA LEU A 8 16.69 -4.47 3.67
C LEU A 8 18.18 -4.07 3.77
N ALA A 9 18.86 -4.50 4.83
CA ALA A 9 20.29 -4.23 5.01
C ALA A 9 21.13 -4.87 3.90
N LEU A 10 20.83 -6.11 3.50
CA LEU A 10 21.47 -6.77 2.36
C LEU A 10 21.25 -6.00 1.05
N LEU A 11 20.01 -5.60 0.79
CA LEU A 11 19.65 -4.85 -0.43
C LEU A 11 20.35 -3.49 -0.50
N LEU A 12 20.55 -2.82 0.63
CA LEU A 12 21.27 -1.54 0.73
C LEU A 12 22.81 -1.70 0.74
N LEU A 13 23.33 -2.82 1.23
CA LEU A 13 24.77 -3.12 1.24
C LEU A 13 25.32 -3.40 -0.16
N LEU A 14 24.51 -3.98 -1.05
CA LEU A 14 24.91 -4.30 -2.43
C LEU A 14 25.40 -3.05 -3.19
N PRO A 15 24.62 -1.95 -3.28
CA PRO A 15 25.08 -0.71 -3.89
C PRO A 15 26.35 -0.13 -3.26
N GLY A 16 26.45 -0.19 -1.93
CA GLY A 16 27.63 0.30 -1.19
C GLY A 16 28.89 -0.50 -1.50
N TYR A 17 28.77 -1.83 -1.57
CA TYR A 17 29.86 -2.71 -2.01
C TYR A 17 30.27 -2.40 -3.44
N GLY A 18 29.30 -2.13 -4.31
CA GLY A 18 29.60 -1.79 -5.69
C GLY A 18 30.30 -0.44 -5.88
N LEU A 19 29.87 0.59 -5.15
CA LEU A 19 30.59 1.87 -5.11
C LEU A 19 32.03 1.69 -4.62
N GLY A 20 32.24 0.84 -3.62
CA GLY A 20 33.57 0.50 -3.12
C GLY A 20 34.47 -0.11 -4.20
N THR A 21 34.01 -1.16 -4.89
CA THR A 21 34.84 -1.82 -5.92
C THR A 21 35.12 -0.91 -7.12
N LEU A 22 34.19 -0.04 -7.52
CA LEU A 22 34.41 0.95 -8.58
C LEU A 22 35.50 1.97 -8.18
N LEU A 23 35.51 2.43 -6.93
CA LEU A 23 36.50 3.38 -6.41
C LEU A 23 37.91 2.77 -6.30
N PHE A 24 38.01 1.49 -5.98
CA PHE A 24 39.30 0.80 -5.83
C PHE A 24 39.87 0.29 -7.16
N ILE A 25 39.04 -0.06 -8.15
CA ILE A 25 39.48 -0.61 -9.46
C ILE A 25 39.53 0.47 -10.56
N GLY A 26 38.69 1.52 -10.45
CA GLY A 26 38.62 2.63 -11.41
C GLY A 26 39.94 3.35 -11.72
N PRO A 27 40.90 3.52 -10.78
CA PRO A 27 42.17 4.18 -11.06
C PRO A 27 43.07 3.42 -12.05
N ASP A 28 43.09 2.09 -12.02
CA ASP A 28 43.96 1.28 -12.89
C ASP A 28 43.52 1.30 -14.36
N VAL A 29 42.21 1.45 -14.60
CA VAL A 29 41.63 1.59 -15.95
C VAL A 29 41.98 2.94 -16.59
N ILE A 30 42.19 3.99 -15.79
CA ILE A 30 42.57 5.34 -16.26
C ILE A 30 44.05 5.38 -16.70
N HIS A 31 44.88 4.46 -16.22
CA HIS A 31 46.31 4.37 -16.56
C HIS A 31 46.62 3.67 -17.89
N GLY A 32 45.61 3.39 -18.73
CA GLY A 32 45.82 2.98 -20.13
C GLY A 32 46.18 1.50 -20.32
N VAL A 33 45.97 0.66 -19.30
CA VAL A 33 45.97 -0.80 -19.47
C VAL A 33 44.72 -1.17 -20.27
N LYS A 34 44.91 -1.82 -21.42
CA LYS A 34 43.80 -2.26 -22.27
C LYS A 34 43.04 -3.36 -21.52
N PRO A 35 41.75 -3.17 -21.19
CA PRO A 35 41.01 -4.17 -20.42
C PRO A 35 40.86 -5.42 -21.26
N ASP A 36 41.20 -6.58 -20.68
CA ASP A 36 40.95 -7.87 -21.32
C ASP A 36 39.44 -8.06 -21.50
N HIS A 37 39.03 -8.82 -22.53
CA HIS A 37 37.61 -8.99 -22.89
C HIS A 37 36.74 -9.53 -21.74
N SER A 38 37.37 -10.24 -20.79
CA SER A 38 36.78 -10.70 -19.53
C SER A 38 36.40 -9.55 -18.61
N GLU A 39 37.25 -8.53 -18.46
CA GLU A 39 37.03 -7.40 -17.53
C GLU A 39 35.87 -6.50 -17.97
N SER A 40 35.70 -6.30 -19.28
CA SER A 40 34.58 -5.57 -19.87
C SER A 40 33.23 -6.23 -19.56
N LEU A 41 33.16 -7.56 -19.66
CA LEU A 41 31.95 -8.32 -19.31
C LEU A 41 31.66 -8.24 -17.81
N THR A 42 32.69 -8.39 -16.95
CA THR A 42 32.52 -8.28 -15.50
C THR A 42 32.00 -6.91 -15.07
N ALA A 43 32.51 -5.83 -15.67
CA ALA A 43 32.02 -4.48 -15.44
C ALA A 43 30.56 -4.28 -15.91
N SER A 44 30.19 -4.87 -17.05
CA SER A 44 28.82 -4.82 -17.58
C SER A 44 27.81 -5.56 -16.68
N PHE A 45 28.13 -6.78 -16.24
CA PHE A 45 27.31 -7.54 -15.30
C PHE A 45 27.16 -6.83 -13.96
N PHE A 46 28.23 -6.18 -13.52
CA PHE A 46 28.24 -5.44 -12.28
C PHE A 46 27.33 -4.20 -12.32
N ILE A 47 27.41 -3.39 -13.38
CA ILE A 47 26.52 -2.25 -13.58
C ILE A 47 25.05 -2.72 -13.68
N LEU A 48 24.79 -3.80 -14.40
CA LEU A 48 23.46 -4.39 -14.50
C LEU A 48 22.92 -4.83 -13.12
N PHE A 49 23.78 -5.44 -12.29
CA PHE A 49 23.42 -5.87 -10.95
C PHE A 49 23.14 -4.69 -10.01
N MET A 50 23.94 -3.62 -10.09
CA MET A 50 23.68 -2.37 -9.36
C MET A 50 22.33 -1.77 -9.76
N LEU A 51 22.04 -1.69 -11.06
CA LEU A 51 20.78 -1.17 -11.57
C LEU A 51 19.59 -2.04 -11.11
N ALA A 52 19.70 -3.36 -11.23
CA ALA A 52 18.66 -4.28 -10.77
C ALA A 52 18.41 -4.15 -9.27
N SER A 53 19.47 -4.01 -8.46
CA SER A 53 19.32 -3.80 -7.02
C SER A 53 18.62 -2.47 -6.71
N ALA A 54 18.97 -1.38 -7.39
CA ALA A 54 18.32 -0.08 -7.19
C ALA A 54 16.82 -0.13 -7.55
N VAL A 55 16.45 -0.80 -8.64
CA VAL A 55 15.05 -1.01 -9.02
C VAL A 55 14.31 -1.83 -7.96
N LEU A 56 14.93 -2.89 -7.44
CA LEU A 56 14.35 -3.71 -6.37
C LEU A 56 14.16 -2.91 -5.07
N ILE A 57 15.11 -2.04 -4.71
CA ILE A 57 14.97 -1.12 -3.56
C ILE A 57 13.76 -0.21 -3.78
N GLY A 58 13.67 0.44 -4.94
CA GLY A 58 12.57 1.35 -5.27
C GLY A 58 11.21 0.64 -5.23
N ALA A 59 11.10 -0.53 -5.86
CA ALA A 59 9.91 -1.35 -5.85
C ALA A 59 9.51 -1.76 -4.43
N PHE A 60 10.49 -2.12 -3.59
CA PHE A 60 10.25 -2.47 -2.20
C PHE A 60 9.71 -1.29 -1.38
N PHE A 61 10.30 -0.09 -1.51
CA PHE A 61 9.77 1.08 -0.81
C PHE A 61 8.38 1.47 -1.29
N ALA A 62 8.11 1.38 -2.61
CA ALA A 62 6.78 1.58 -3.15
C ALA A 62 5.77 0.56 -2.59
N TRP A 63 6.19 -0.70 -2.44
CA TRP A 63 5.37 -1.75 -1.84
C TRP A 63 5.10 -1.51 -0.35
N VAL A 64 6.11 -1.10 0.42
CA VAL A 64 5.95 -0.76 1.85
C VAL A 64 5.08 0.47 2.04
N ALA A 65 5.16 1.45 1.14
CA ALA A 65 4.38 2.69 1.15
C ALA A 65 2.98 2.54 0.51
N SER A 66 2.64 1.36 -0.01
CA SER A 66 1.35 1.07 -0.61
C SER A 66 0.19 1.31 0.35
N GLU A 67 -1.00 1.49 -0.22
CA GLU A 67 -2.18 1.88 0.54
C GLU A 67 -2.50 0.92 1.69
N PRO A 68 -2.96 1.47 2.83
CA PRO A 68 -3.38 0.66 3.97
C PRO A 68 -4.62 -0.16 3.62
N GLN A 69 -4.60 -1.45 3.94
CA GLN A 69 -5.74 -2.34 3.73
C GLN A 69 -6.58 -2.45 5.01
N VAL A 70 -7.90 -2.40 4.88
CA VAL A 70 -8.81 -2.68 5.99
C VAL A 70 -9.05 -4.18 6.07
N GLN A 71 -8.72 -4.78 7.23
CA GLN A 71 -8.91 -6.23 7.44
C GLN A 71 -10.27 -6.56 8.05
N ALA A 72 -10.76 -5.67 8.92
CA ALA A 72 -12.04 -5.83 9.57
C ALA A 72 -12.63 -4.45 9.84
N PHE A 73 -13.95 -4.39 9.86
CA PHE A 73 -14.68 -3.21 10.23
C PHE A 73 -15.95 -3.59 10.99
N THR A 74 -16.42 -2.70 11.85
CA THR A 74 -17.71 -2.86 12.53
C THR A 74 -18.36 -1.49 12.72
N PHE A 75 -19.67 -1.45 12.52
CA PHE A 75 -20.50 -0.29 12.80
C PHE A 75 -21.27 -0.58 14.08
N ASP A 76 -21.00 0.17 15.15
CA ASP A 76 -21.72 0.08 16.41
C ASP A 76 -22.82 1.15 16.44
N GLU A 77 -24.09 0.70 16.44
CA GLU A 77 -25.27 1.56 16.49
C GLU A 77 -25.35 2.34 17.81
N ASN A 78 -25.10 1.65 18.93
CA ASN A 78 -25.33 2.19 20.27
C ASN A 78 -24.33 3.30 20.58
N GLN A 79 -23.09 3.13 20.13
CA GLN A 79 -22.01 4.10 20.31
C GLN A 79 -21.91 5.09 19.13
N GLN A 80 -22.66 4.86 18.05
CA GLN A 80 -22.54 5.57 16.78
C GLN A 80 -21.08 5.68 16.32
N LEU A 81 -20.40 4.53 16.28
CA LEU A 81 -18.96 4.44 16.06
C LEU A 81 -18.65 3.42 14.97
N LEU A 82 -17.83 3.82 14.01
CA LEU A 82 -17.18 2.93 13.06
C LEU A 82 -15.80 2.56 13.62
N THR A 83 -15.56 1.27 13.82
CA THR A 83 -14.24 0.75 14.17
C THR A 83 -13.63 0.05 12.97
N LEU A 84 -12.41 0.43 12.61
CA LEU A 84 -11.64 -0.11 11.49
C LEU A 84 -10.36 -0.76 12.01
N THR A 85 -10.09 -1.99 11.60
CA THR A 85 -8.80 -2.64 11.80
C THR A 85 -7.99 -2.49 10.54
N ILE A 86 -7.03 -1.56 10.56
CA ILE A 86 -6.22 -1.18 9.41
C ILE A 86 -4.84 -1.82 9.52
N THR A 87 -4.39 -2.46 8.45
CA THR A 87 -3.04 -3.02 8.35
C THR A 87 -2.25 -2.31 7.27
N ARG A 88 -1.04 -1.88 7.62
CA ARG A 88 -0.05 -1.39 6.65
C ARG A 88 1.00 -2.47 6.41
N ARG A 89 1.55 -2.50 5.20
CA ARG A 89 2.64 -3.42 4.85
C ARG A 89 3.78 -3.26 5.86
N CYS A 90 4.25 -4.38 6.40
CA CYS A 90 5.34 -4.46 7.37
C CYS A 90 5.08 -3.78 8.73
N ARG A 91 3.81 -3.49 9.07
CA ARG A 91 3.41 -2.98 10.38
C ARG A 91 2.33 -3.88 11.00
N SER A 92 2.26 -3.86 12.32
CA SER A 92 1.16 -4.51 13.04
C SER A 92 -0.17 -3.81 12.71
N PRO A 93 -1.29 -4.56 12.71
CA PRO A 93 -2.63 -3.97 12.60
C PRO A 93 -2.86 -2.91 13.68
N ILE A 94 -3.58 -1.86 13.32
CA ILE A 94 -4.02 -0.81 14.25
C ILE A 94 -5.54 -0.69 14.20
N GLU A 95 -6.15 -0.44 15.37
CA GLU A 95 -7.56 -0.09 15.44
C GLU A 95 -7.74 1.43 15.32
N VAL A 96 -8.69 1.84 14.50
CA VAL A 96 -9.11 3.23 14.33
C VAL A 96 -10.59 3.33 14.63
N ARG A 97 -10.94 4.23 15.55
CA ARG A 97 -12.32 4.49 15.97
C ARG A 97 -12.77 5.83 15.43
N VAL A 98 -13.85 5.82 14.65
CA VAL A 98 -14.37 6.97 13.91
C VAL A 98 -15.83 7.20 14.33
N PRO A 99 -16.14 8.30 15.04
CA PRO A 99 -17.51 8.68 15.33
C PRO A 99 -18.31 8.90 14.05
N PHE A 100 -19.60 8.55 14.02
CA PHE A 100 -20.45 8.77 12.85
C PHE A 100 -20.56 10.26 12.46
N SER A 101 -20.37 11.17 13.42
CA SER A 101 -20.31 12.61 13.17
C SER A 101 -19.12 13.04 12.32
N GLU A 102 -18.02 12.27 12.34
CA GLU A 102 -16.81 12.53 11.55
C GLU A 102 -16.83 11.83 10.19
N ILE A 103 -17.82 10.95 9.95
CA ILE A 103 -18.03 10.34 8.65
C ILE A 103 -18.58 11.42 7.72
N ILE A 104 -17.87 11.66 6.63
CA ILE A 104 -18.27 12.63 5.61
C ILE A 104 -19.25 11.97 4.66
N SER A 105 -18.92 10.77 4.19
CA SER A 105 -19.81 9.98 3.33
C SER A 105 -19.47 8.50 3.37
N ILE A 106 -20.49 7.66 3.16
CA ILE A 106 -20.34 6.25 2.82
C ILE A 106 -21.06 6.03 1.50
N ARG A 107 -20.42 5.34 0.56
CA ARG A 107 -21.04 4.97 -0.72
C ARG A 107 -20.82 3.49 -0.97
N PRO A 108 -21.88 2.70 -1.21
CA PRO A 108 -21.71 1.36 -1.73
C PRO A 108 -21.22 1.47 -3.17
N TYR A 109 -20.37 0.55 -3.59
CA TYR A 109 -19.96 0.45 -4.98
C TYR A 109 -19.73 -0.99 -5.41
N VAL A 110 -19.81 -1.22 -6.72
CA VAL A 110 -19.46 -2.47 -7.39
C VAL A 110 -18.35 -2.21 -8.40
N MET A 111 -17.62 -3.26 -8.73
CA MET A 111 -16.64 -3.26 -9.81
C MET A 111 -16.96 -4.44 -10.73
N ASN A 112 -16.83 -4.29 -12.04
CA ASN A 112 -17.14 -5.30 -13.06
C ASN A 112 -16.35 -6.60 -12.85
N TRP A 113 -15.10 -6.50 -12.42
CA TRP A 113 -14.27 -7.69 -12.13
C TRP A 113 -14.77 -8.50 -10.93
N SER A 114 -15.62 -7.90 -10.10
CA SER A 114 -16.22 -8.48 -8.90
C SER A 114 -17.72 -8.18 -8.84
N ALA A 115 -18.45 -8.32 -9.95
CA ALA A 115 -19.88 -7.93 -10.05
C ALA A 115 -20.82 -8.61 -9.02
N HIS A 116 -20.34 -9.67 -8.35
CA HIS A 116 -21.07 -10.39 -7.30
C HIS A 116 -20.76 -9.85 -5.88
N ASP A 117 -19.65 -9.12 -5.73
CA ASP A 117 -19.17 -8.57 -4.48
C ASP A 117 -19.43 -7.06 -4.46
N GLY A 118 -20.00 -6.58 -3.36
CA GLY A 118 -20.15 -5.16 -3.11
C GLY A 118 -19.09 -4.68 -2.13
N HIS A 119 -18.82 -3.38 -2.18
CA HIS A 119 -17.89 -2.74 -1.27
C HIS A 119 -18.49 -1.43 -0.74
N PHE A 120 -17.93 -0.93 0.35
CA PHE A 120 -18.18 0.45 0.78
C PHE A 120 -16.94 1.30 0.62
N ARG A 121 -17.10 2.46 0.00
CA ARG A 121 -16.13 3.56 0.07
C ARG A 121 -16.54 4.47 1.22
N VAL A 122 -15.71 4.53 2.25
CA VAL A 122 -15.92 5.36 3.44
C VAL A 122 -14.94 6.52 3.44
N VAL A 123 -15.47 7.72 3.53
CA VAL A 123 -14.69 8.96 3.67
C VAL A 123 -15.00 9.57 5.02
N TYR A 124 -13.97 9.82 5.82
CA TYR A 124 -14.11 10.42 7.15
C TYR A 124 -13.02 11.43 7.44
N ARG A 125 -13.30 12.30 8.41
CA ARG A 125 -12.35 13.27 8.95
C ARG A 125 -11.64 12.65 10.16
N GLY A 126 -10.34 12.50 10.06
CA GLY A 126 -9.49 12.05 11.15
C GLY A 126 -9.00 13.20 12.02
N ALA A 127 -8.14 12.85 12.99
CA ALA A 127 -7.51 13.82 13.87
C ALA A 127 -6.81 14.94 13.08
N LYS A 128 -6.92 16.19 13.58
CA LYS A 128 -6.39 17.41 12.95
C LYS A 128 -7.07 17.79 11.62
N GLY A 129 -8.27 17.26 11.35
CA GLY A 129 -9.05 17.62 10.17
C GLY A 129 -8.59 16.98 8.86
N LYS A 130 -7.63 16.04 8.92
CA LYS A 130 -7.18 15.30 7.73
C LYS A 130 -8.28 14.36 7.25
N VAL A 131 -8.58 14.37 5.96
CA VAL A 131 -9.54 13.45 5.35
C VAL A 131 -8.87 12.13 5.00
N PHE A 132 -9.56 11.03 5.28
CA PHE A 132 -9.15 9.68 4.93
C PHE A 132 -10.25 9.00 4.13
N GLU A 133 -9.83 8.15 3.20
CA GLU A 133 -10.69 7.32 2.38
C GLU A 133 -10.25 5.86 2.54
N HIS A 134 -11.21 4.98 2.74
CA HIS A 134 -10.97 3.54 2.86
C HIS A 134 -12.05 2.76 2.13
N LEU A 135 -11.62 1.69 1.48
CA LEU A 135 -12.49 0.68 0.88
C LEU A 135 -12.72 -0.43 1.91
N LEU A 136 -13.97 -0.81 2.11
CA LEU A 136 -14.43 -1.83 3.04
C LEU A 136 -15.22 -2.91 2.30
N GLY A 137 -15.35 -4.07 2.92
CA GLY A 137 -16.25 -5.11 2.44
C GLY A 137 -15.65 -6.06 1.42
N ASP A 138 -14.32 -6.13 1.27
CA ASP A 138 -13.67 -7.15 0.44
C ASP A 138 -14.23 -8.55 0.75
N GLY A 139 -14.78 -9.22 -0.28
CA GLY A 139 -15.41 -10.54 -0.17
C GLY A 139 -16.82 -10.55 0.43
N THR A 140 -17.51 -9.39 0.49
CA THR A 140 -18.90 -9.29 0.91
C THR A 140 -19.82 -9.28 -0.32
N SER A 141 -20.87 -10.10 -0.32
CA SER A 141 -21.84 -10.11 -1.42
C SER A 141 -22.54 -8.76 -1.58
N LEU A 142 -22.92 -8.44 -2.81
CA LEU A 142 -23.69 -7.23 -3.11
C LEU A 142 -24.98 -7.14 -2.29
N GLU A 143 -25.73 -8.24 -2.16
CA GLU A 143 -26.95 -8.31 -1.34
C GLU A 143 -26.71 -7.88 0.12
N ASN A 144 -25.60 -8.33 0.71
CA ASN A 144 -25.25 -7.94 2.07
C ASN A 144 -24.91 -6.44 2.14
N ILE A 145 -24.22 -5.91 1.13
CA ILE A 145 -23.85 -4.49 1.08
C ILE A 145 -25.09 -3.60 0.93
N GLU A 146 -26.05 -3.99 0.09
CA GLU A 146 -27.33 -3.28 -0.04
C GLU A 146 -28.13 -3.32 1.26
N PHE A 147 -28.22 -4.50 1.90
CA PHE A 147 -28.89 -4.67 3.19
C PHE A 147 -28.29 -3.77 4.27
N HIS A 148 -26.96 -3.82 4.45
CA HIS A 148 -26.28 -2.95 5.42
C HIS A 148 -26.34 -1.48 5.01
N GLY A 149 -26.37 -1.19 3.71
CA GLY A 149 -26.50 0.16 3.17
C GLY A 149 -27.84 0.80 3.54
N ALA A 150 -28.95 0.04 3.47
CA ALA A 150 -30.27 0.51 3.90
C ALA A 150 -30.31 0.82 5.41
N TRP A 151 -29.68 -0.02 6.23
CA TRP A 151 -29.55 0.24 7.67
C TRP A 151 -28.68 1.48 7.95
N LEU A 152 -27.51 1.60 7.29
CA LEU A 152 -26.63 2.77 7.40
C LEU A 152 -27.29 4.07 6.93
N ARG A 153 -28.15 4.02 5.91
CA ARG A 153 -28.96 5.15 5.44
C ARG A 153 -29.86 5.69 6.55
N GLY A 154 -30.43 4.81 7.37
CA GLY A 154 -31.22 5.22 8.55
C GLY A 154 -30.41 5.99 9.59
N MET A 155 -29.13 5.63 9.76
CA MET A 155 -28.23 6.24 10.76
C MET A 155 -27.50 7.49 10.25
N LEU A 156 -27.11 7.50 8.96
CA LEU A 156 -26.26 8.52 8.36
C LEU A 156 -27.03 9.50 7.46
N GLY A 157 -28.26 9.18 7.10
CA GLY A 157 -29.11 10.01 6.23
C GLY A 157 -28.47 10.25 4.86
N GLU A 158 -28.39 11.52 4.47
CA GLU A 158 -27.83 11.95 3.19
C GLU A 158 -26.33 11.65 3.02
N ARG A 159 -25.60 11.41 4.12
CA ARG A 159 -24.20 11.00 4.06
C ARG A 159 -24.02 9.58 3.51
N MET A 160 -25.08 8.78 3.51
CA MET A 160 -25.13 7.51 2.79
C MET A 160 -25.55 7.77 1.34
N GLY A 161 -24.58 7.69 0.43
CA GLY A 161 -24.81 7.86 -1.00
C GLY A 161 -25.41 6.61 -1.65
N GLU A 162 -25.83 6.77 -2.90
CA GLU A 162 -26.37 5.69 -3.72
C GLU A 162 -25.27 4.74 -4.20
N LEU A 163 -25.68 3.53 -4.58
CA LEU A 163 -24.79 2.53 -5.18
C LEU A 163 -24.14 3.11 -6.43
N LEU A 164 -22.81 3.04 -6.49
CA LEU A 164 -22.02 3.51 -7.62
C LEU A 164 -21.45 2.31 -8.37
N ASP A 165 -21.70 2.21 -9.66
CA ASP A 165 -20.86 1.40 -10.52
C ASP A 165 -19.59 2.20 -10.83
N LEU A 166 -18.42 1.63 -10.54
CA LEU A 166 -17.13 2.30 -10.79
C LEU A 166 -16.64 2.14 -12.23
N ASP A 167 -17.28 1.29 -13.02
CA ASP A 167 -16.85 0.94 -14.38
C ASP A 167 -17.78 1.46 -15.50
N ASP A 168 -18.83 2.22 -15.15
CA ASP A 168 -19.73 2.96 -16.06
C ASP A 168 -19.31 4.43 -16.24
#